data_AF-A0A2V8GVI4-F1
#
_entry.id   AF-A0A2V8GVI4-F1
#
_cell.length_a   1.000
_cell.length_b   1.000
_cell.length_c   1.000
_cell.angle_alpha   90.00
_cell.angle_beta   90.00
_cell.angle_gamma   90.00
#
_symmetry.space_group_name_H-M   'P 1'
#
loop_
_entity.id
_entity.type
_entity.pdbx_description
1 polymer ?
#
loop_
_entity_poly.entity_id
_entity_poly.type
_entity_poly.pdbx_seq_one_letter_code
_entity_poly.pdbx_strand_id
1 'polypeptide(L)'
;NAARFALMQAEPRGPMTEPLDRGMLTALSALVQACTKDFEDYEYTGALQKTEKFFWEFCDDYLELVKARRYGDFGGDGAASANSAMLVALSTLLRLFAPFLPFVTEEVWSWWQRGSVHTATWPTTESRC
;
A
#
# COMPACT_ATOMS: atom_id res chain seq x y z
N ASN A 1 3.65 -1.74 12.51
CA ASN A 1 2.23 -1.63 12.93
C ASN A 1 1.26 -1.68 11.76
N ALA A 2 1.35 -0.76 10.79
CA ALA A 2 0.48 -0.74 9.60
C ALA A 2 0.38 -2.11 8.89
N ALA A 3 1.51 -2.77 8.62
CA ALA A 3 1.53 -4.09 8.01
C ALA A 3 0.78 -5.17 8.81
N ARG A 4 0.96 -5.19 10.15
CA ARG A 4 0.24 -6.13 11.02
C ARG A 4 -1.27 -5.89 10.96
N PHE A 5 -1.70 -4.63 11.02
CA PHE A 5 -3.11 -4.26 10.88
C PHE A 5 -3.68 -4.71 9.53
N ALA A 6 -2.96 -4.45 8.44
CA ALA A 6 -3.39 -4.83 7.10
C ALA A 6 -3.54 -6.35 6.92
N LEU A 7 -2.62 -7.14 7.49
CA LEU A 7 -2.55 -8.59 7.30
C LEU A 7 -3.38 -9.40 8.30
N MET A 8 -3.69 -8.86 9.49
CA MET A 8 -4.47 -9.57 10.51
C MET A 8 -5.92 -9.85 10.09
N GLN A 9 -6.47 -9.02 9.20
CA GLN A 9 -7.86 -9.08 8.72
C GLN A 9 -7.89 -8.97 7.19
N ALA A 10 -7.20 -9.86 6.46
CA ALA A 10 -7.05 -9.74 5.00
C ALA A 10 -8.23 -10.28 4.17
N GLU A 11 -9.25 -10.86 4.82
CA GLU A 11 -10.45 -11.42 4.20
C GLU A 11 -11.73 -10.79 4.79
N PRO A 12 -12.83 -10.72 4.03
CA PRO A 12 -12.97 -11.11 2.62
C PRO A 12 -12.18 -10.20 1.68
N ARG A 13 -11.96 -10.64 0.44
CA ARG A 13 -11.43 -9.81 -0.66
C ARG A 13 -12.42 -9.77 -1.81
N GLY A 14 -12.45 -8.64 -2.51
CA GLY A 14 -13.36 -8.42 -3.62
C GLY A 14 -13.02 -7.16 -4.41
N PRO A 15 -13.91 -6.75 -5.32
CA PRO A 15 -13.73 -5.53 -6.10
C PRO A 15 -13.64 -4.29 -5.20
N MET A 16 -12.76 -3.34 -5.56
CA MET A 16 -12.56 -2.08 -4.83
C MET A 16 -13.65 -1.07 -5.22
N THR A 17 -14.84 -1.23 -4.66
CA THR A 17 -16.03 -0.45 -5.02
C THR A 17 -16.14 0.87 -4.23
N GLU A 18 -15.58 0.92 -3.03
CA GLU A 18 -15.75 2.07 -2.14
C GLU A 18 -14.96 3.30 -2.64
N PRO A 19 -15.59 4.49 -2.74
CA PRO A 19 -14.94 5.70 -3.26
C PRO A 19 -13.69 6.10 -2.46
N LEU A 20 -13.71 5.91 -1.14
CA LEU A 20 -12.57 6.21 -0.27
C LEU A 20 -11.36 5.34 -0.62
N ASP A 21 -11.57 4.05 -0.84
CA ASP A 21 -10.51 3.09 -1.17
C ASP A 21 -9.92 3.41 -2.56
N ARG A 22 -10.77 3.72 -3.53
CA ARG A 22 -10.35 4.14 -4.87
C ARG A 22 -9.58 5.48 -4.85
N GLY A 23 -10.00 6.41 -3.99
CA GLY A 23 -9.31 7.68 -3.77
C GLY A 23 -7.90 7.48 -3.24
N MET A 24 -7.74 6.63 -2.22
CA MET A 24 -6.43 6.27 -1.67
C MET A 24 -5.53 5.63 -2.74
N LEU A 25 -6.06 4.70 -3.54
CA LEU A 25 -5.30 4.05 -4.62
C LEU A 25 -4.93 5.02 -5.74
N THR A 26 -5.77 6.01 -6.02
CA THR A 26 -5.45 7.07 -6.99
C THR A 26 -4.28 7.91 -6.50
N ALA A 27 -4.27 8.29 -5.22
CA ALA A 27 -3.16 9.01 -4.61
C ALA A 27 -1.88 8.16 -4.57
N LEU A 28 -1.99 6.87 -4.26
CA LEU A 28 -0.88 5.92 -4.30
C LEU A 28 -0.29 5.79 -5.72
N SER A 29 -1.13 5.73 -6.75
CA SER A 29 -0.71 5.70 -8.15
C SER A 29 0.07 6.96 -8.52
N ALA A 30 -0.37 8.14 -8.07
CA ALA A 30 0.35 9.39 -8.28
C ALA A 30 1.71 9.41 -7.55
N LEU A 31 1.77 8.86 -6.33
CA LEU A 31 3.03 8.69 -5.60
C LEU A 31 4.02 7.81 -6.39
N VAL A 32 3.56 6.66 -6.90
CA VAL A 32 4.41 5.76 -7.69
C VAL A 32 5.00 6.49 -8.91
N GLN A 33 4.21 7.27 -9.63
CA GLN A 33 4.71 8.06 -10.76
C GLN A 33 5.77 9.09 -10.33
N ALA A 34 5.50 9.83 -9.24
CA ALA A 34 6.42 10.83 -8.72
C ALA A 34 7.75 10.22 -8.27
N CYS A 35 7.72 9.13 -7.50
CA CYS A 35 8.91 8.43 -7.05
C CYS A 35 9.67 7.81 -8.23
N THR A 36 8.97 7.25 -9.23
CA THR A 36 9.62 6.70 -10.42
C THR A 36 10.42 7.78 -11.15
N LYS A 37 9.82 8.96 -11.34
CA LYS A 37 10.51 10.12 -11.91
C LYS A 37 11.73 10.54 -11.08
N ASP A 38 11.58 10.63 -9.76
CA ASP A 38 12.70 10.98 -8.87
C ASP A 38 13.85 9.97 -9.01
N PHE A 39 13.56 8.67 -9.10
CA PHE A 39 14.58 7.64 -9.30
C PHE A 39 15.28 7.74 -10.67
N GLU A 40 14.54 8.06 -11.74
CA GLU A 40 15.09 8.31 -13.08
C GLU A 40 16.01 9.55 -13.10
N ASP A 41 15.67 10.56 -12.30
CA ASP A 41 16.44 11.80 -12.15
C ASP A 41 17.55 11.72 -11.10
N TYR A 42 17.78 10.55 -10.48
CA TYR A 42 18.74 10.33 -9.38
C TYR A 42 18.43 11.11 -8.08
N GLU A 43 17.20 11.57 -7.90
CA GLU A 43 16.70 12.34 -6.75
C GLU A 43 16.17 11.42 -5.62
N TYR A 44 17.03 10.54 -5.09
CA TYR A 44 16.63 9.51 -4.12
C TYR A 44 16.02 10.06 -2.82
N THR A 45 16.53 11.19 -2.32
CA THR A 45 15.99 11.84 -1.13
C THR A 45 14.56 12.34 -1.36
N GLY A 46 14.28 12.84 -2.56
CA GLY A 46 12.94 13.26 -2.96
C GLY A 46 11.95 12.10 -2.96
N ALA A 47 12.36 10.94 -3.49
CA ALA A 47 11.53 9.74 -3.52
C ALA A 47 11.19 9.25 -2.10
N LEU A 48 12.19 9.21 -1.21
CA LEU A 48 12.00 8.80 0.18
C LEU A 48 11.04 9.74 0.92
N GLN A 49 11.27 11.06 0.84
CA GLN A 49 10.45 12.05 1.52
C GLN A 49 8.97 12.00 1.07
N LYS A 50 8.72 11.84 -0.23
CA LYS A 50 7.35 11.68 -0.76
C LYS A 50 6.71 10.39 -0.25
N THR A 51 7.45 9.29 -0.24
CA THR A 51 6.96 7.99 0.24
C THR A 51 6.64 8.03 1.74
N GLU A 52 7.52 8.63 2.56
CA GLU A 52 7.30 8.80 4.00
C GLU A 52 6.09 9.69 4.29
N LYS A 53 5.98 10.82 3.60
CA LYS A 53 4.82 11.72 3.75
C LYS A 53 3.51 10.99 3.48
N PHE A 54 3.42 10.30 2.34
CA PHE A 54 2.23 9.52 2.01
C PHE A 54 1.98 8.40 3.03
N PHE A 55 3.03 7.70 3.48
CA PHE A 55 2.89 6.62 4.45
C PHE A 55 2.27 7.10 5.77
N TRP A 56 2.68 8.26 6.26
CA TRP A 56 2.10 8.85 7.47
C TRP A 56 0.64 9.28 7.26
N GLU A 57 0.34 10.00 6.17
CA GLU A 57 -1.05 10.36 5.82
C GLU A 57 -1.95 9.11 5.68
N PHE A 58 -1.44 8.05 5.05
CA PHE A 58 -2.12 6.76 4.96
C PHE A 58 -2.39 6.13 6.32
N CYS A 59 -1.42 6.19 7.25
CA CYS A 59 -1.57 5.63 8.59
C CYS A 59 -2.54 6.43 9.45
N ASP A 60 -2.47 7.77 9.39
CA ASP A 60 -3.26 8.65 10.25
C ASP A 60 -4.70 8.81 9.74
N ASP A 61 -4.90 8.83 8.42
CA ASP A 61 -6.22 9.04 7.82
C ASP A 61 -6.83 7.73 7.35
N TYR A 62 -6.24 7.07 6.35
CA TYR A 62 -6.90 5.95 5.66
C TYR A 62 -7.10 4.75 6.58
N LEU A 63 -6.07 4.35 7.35
CA LEU A 63 -6.21 3.22 8.28
C LEU A 63 -7.32 3.46 9.30
N GLU A 64 -7.43 4.68 9.82
CA GLU A 64 -8.47 5.04 10.79
C GLU A 64 -9.87 5.00 10.16
N LEU A 65 -10.02 5.58 8.96
CA LEU A 65 -11.31 5.65 8.26
C LEU A 65 -11.86 4.28 7.85
N VAL A 66 -11.02 3.30 7.56
CA VAL A 66 -11.49 1.97 7.10
C VAL A 66 -11.70 0.95 8.22
N LYS A 67 -11.32 1.25 9.48
CA LYS A 67 -11.42 0.31 10.61
C LYS A 67 -12.80 -0.30 10.77
N ALA A 68 -13.84 0.54 10.83
CA ALA A 68 -15.20 0.08 11.04
C ALA A 68 -15.71 -0.80 9.88
N ARG A 69 -15.39 -0.44 8.61
CA ARG A 69 -15.69 -1.31 7.45
C ARG A 69 -14.95 -2.64 7.53
N ARG A 70 -13.67 -2.64 7.91
CA ARG A 70 -12.89 -3.86 8.04
C ARG A 70 -13.34 -4.78 9.18
N TYR A 71 -13.94 -4.24 10.24
CA TYR A 71 -14.54 -5.05 11.30
C TYR A 71 -15.94 -5.59 10.96
N GLY A 72 -16.46 -5.26 9.77
CA GLY A 72 -17.72 -5.79 9.27
C GLY A 72 -18.95 -4.97 9.65
N ASP A 73 -18.78 -3.78 10.24
CA ASP A 73 -19.88 -2.92 10.70
C ASP A 73 -20.82 -2.49 9.57
N PHE A 74 -20.36 -2.59 8.32
CA PHE A 74 -21.08 -2.18 7.11
C PHE A 74 -21.26 -3.31 6.08
N GLY A 75 -21.14 -4.57 6.51
CA GLY A 75 -21.32 -5.75 5.66
C GLY A 75 -20.06 -6.20 4.91
N GLY A 76 -20.15 -7.36 4.25
CA GLY A 76 -19.01 -8.06 3.65
C GLY A 76 -18.38 -7.34 2.45
N ASP A 77 -19.18 -6.66 1.63
CA ASP A 77 -18.69 -6.02 0.40
C ASP A 77 -17.80 -4.80 0.72
N GLY A 78 -18.19 -3.98 1.70
CA GLY A 78 -17.37 -2.85 2.16
C GLY A 78 -16.06 -3.31 2.81
N ALA A 79 -16.10 -4.41 3.57
CA ALA A 79 -14.91 -5.04 4.11
C ALA A 79 -13.99 -5.57 2.99
N ALA A 80 -14.58 -6.21 1.98
CA ALA A 80 -13.87 -6.76 0.83
C ALA A 80 -13.13 -5.70 0.00
N SER A 81 -13.78 -4.56 -0.26
CA SER A 81 -13.16 -3.40 -0.91
C SER A 81 -11.96 -2.89 -0.10
N ALA A 82 -12.16 -2.65 1.21
CA ALA A 82 -11.14 -2.07 2.09
C ALA A 82 -9.92 -3.00 2.25
N ASN A 83 -10.15 -4.31 2.38
CA ASN A 83 -9.09 -5.31 2.50
C ASN A 83 -8.28 -5.41 1.20
N SER A 84 -8.93 -5.50 0.04
CA SER A 84 -8.26 -5.51 -1.26
C SER A 84 -7.39 -4.27 -1.47
N ALA A 85 -7.94 -3.08 -1.22
CA ALA A 85 -7.20 -1.83 -1.37
C ALA A 85 -6.02 -1.74 -0.40
N MET A 86 -6.17 -2.21 0.84
CA MET A 86 -5.07 -2.24 1.81
C MET A 86 -3.90 -3.12 1.36
N LEU A 87 -4.20 -4.30 0.79
CA LEU A 87 -3.15 -5.21 0.33
C LEU A 87 -2.39 -4.62 -0.85
N VAL A 88 -3.08 -3.94 -1.76
CA VAL A 88 -2.42 -3.19 -2.86
C VAL A 88 -1.53 -2.08 -2.31
N ALA A 89 -2.04 -1.29 -1.35
CA ALA A 89 -1.27 -0.24 -0.70
C ALA A 89 -0.02 -0.79 0.00
N LEU A 90 -0.18 -1.84 0.80
CA LEU A 90 0.94 -2.47 1.51
C LEU A 90 2.00 -3.00 0.54
N SER A 91 1.62 -3.76 -0.49
CA SER A 91 2.57 -4.28 -1.49
C SER A 91 3.33 -3.16 -2.20
N THR A 92 2.63 -2.08 -2.53
CA THR A 92 3.23 -0.93 -3.25
C THR A 92 4.20 -0.17 -2.34
N LEU A 93 3.78 0.14 -1.11
CA LEU A 93 4.61 0.86 -0.14
C LEU A 93 5.86 0.07 0.23
N LEU A 94 5.77 -1.25 0.40
CA LEU A 94 6.94 -2.10 0.67
C LEU A 94 7.97 -2.02 -0.46
N ARG A 95 7.53 -2.00 -1.72
CA ARG A 95 8.42 -1.88 -2.88
C ARG A 95 9.01 -0.47 -3.03
N LEU A 96 8.23 0.59 -2.73
CA LEU A 96 8.73 1.97 -2.73
C LEU A 96 9.78 2.20 -1.62
N PHE A 97 9.60 1.56 -0.45
CA PHE A 97 10.56 1.66 0.66
C PHE A 97 11.76 0.73 0.53
N ALA A 98 11.68 -0.36 -0.25
CA ALA A 98 12.72 -1.38 -0.30
C ALA A 98 14.14 -0.87 -0.62
N PRO A 99 14.33 0.12 -1.51
CA PRO A 99 15.66 0.72 -1.75
C PRO A 99 16.27 1.42 -0.53
N PHE A 100 15.44 1.85 0.44
CA PHE A 100 15.86 2.64 1.60
C PHE A 100 15.87 1.83 2.90
N LEU A 101 14.93 0.90 3.05
CA LEU A 101 14.65 0.16 4.28
C LEU A 101 14.71 -1.36 4.07
N PRO A 102 15.83 -1.91 3.56
CA PRO A 102 15.83 -3.20 2.88
C PRO A 102 15.44 -4.39 3.76
N PHE A 103 15.84 -4.38 5.02
CA PHE A 103 15.59 -5.51 5.92
C PHE A 103 14.15 -5.57 6.41
N VAL A 104 13.57 -4.43 6.81
CA VAL A 104 12.20 -4.40 7.32
C VAL A 104 11.18 -4.63 6.20
N THR A 105 11.44 -4.12 4.99
CA THR A 105 10.55 -4.38 3.86
C THR A 105 10.60 -5.85 3.45
N GLU A 106 11.77 -6.49 3.48
CA GLU A 106 11.92 -7.93 3.20
C GLU A 106 11.21 -8.79 4.26
N GLU A 107 11.42 -8.49 5.55
CA GLU A 107 10.75 -9.18 6.65
C GLU A 107 9.23 -9.12 6.48
N VAL A 108 8.67 -7.93 6.28
CA VAL A 108 7.21 -7.77 6.12
C VAL A 108 6.71 -8.46 4.84
N TRP A 109 7.46 -8.41 3.74
CA TRP A 109 7.11 -9.09 2.50
C TRP A 109 6.99 -10.60 2.70
N SER A 110 7.94 -11.19 3.44
CA SER A 110 7.99 -12.64 3.72
C SER A 110 6.76 -13.16 4.48
N TRP A 111 6.03 -12.30 5.20
CA TRP A 111 4.85 -12.71 5.95
C TRP A 111 3.66 -13.11 5.07
N TRP A 112 3.60 -12.64 3.82
CA TRP A 112 2.39 -12.79 2.99
C TRP A 112 2.63 -12.90 1.48
N GLN A 113 3.86 -12.68 1.01
CA GLN A 113 4.24 -12.83 -0.40
C GLN A 113 5.34 -13.88 -0.55
N ARG A 114 5.45 -14.45 -1.74
CA ARG A 114 6.57 -15.36 -2.09
C ARG A 114 7.72 -14.56 -2.68
N GLY A 115 8.94 -15.08 -2.53
CA GLY A 115 10.15 -14.44 -3.03
C GLY A 115 10.56 -13.23 -2.20
N SER A 116 11.42 -12.39 -2.77
CA SER A 116 11.97 -11.20 -2.11
C SER A 116 11.39 -9.92 -2.70
N VAL A 117 11.17 -8.91 -1.86
CA VAL A 117 10.77 -7.57 -2.32
C VAL A 117 11.84 -6.95 -3.21
N HIS A 118 13.11 -7.28 -2.98
CA HIS A 118 14.27 -6.77 -3.75
C HIS A 118 14.36 -7.34 -5.16
N THR A 119 13.70 -8.46 -5.43
CA THR A 119 13.57 -9.05 -6.77
C THR A 119 12.19 -8.81 -7.40
N ALA A 120 11.29 -8.15 -6.68
CA ALA A 120 9.96 -7.84 -7.18
C ALA A 120 10.02 -6.71 -8.20
N THR A 121 9.10 -6.73 -9.17
CA THR A 121 8.99 -5.64 -10.15
C THR A 121 8.63 -4.34 -9.45
N TRP A 122 9.32 -3.27 -9.83
CA TRP A 122 8.99 -1.91 -9.42
C TRP A 122 7.49 -1.63 -9.64
N PRO A 123 6.78 -1.00 -8.69
CA PRO A 123 5.36 -0.72 -8.85
C PRO A 123 5.11 0.15 -10.09
N THR A 124 4.11 -0.25 -10.87
CA THR A 124 3.61 0.53 -12.02
C THR A 124 2.14 0.82 -11.84
N THR A 125 1.66 1.89 -12.45
CA THR A 125 0.23 2.28 -12.42
C THR A 125 -0.67 1.32 -13.18
N GLU A 126 -0.09 0.39 -13.94
CA GLU A 126 -0.80 -0.63 -14.74
C GLU A 126 -0.90 -1.99 -14.04
N SER A 127 -0.38 -2.11 -12.81
CA SER A 127 -0.51 -3.33 -12.01
C SER A 127 -1.96 -3.48 -11.53
N ARG A 128 -2.76 -4.09 -12.41
CA ARG A 128 -4.21 -4.36 -12.42
C ARG A 128 -4.90 -4.37 -11.04
N CYS A 129 -5.93 -3.52 -10.93
CA CYS A 129 -7.11 -3.78 -10.09
C CYS A 129 -7.83 -5.06 -10.56
#